data_AF-A0A258LMK7-F1
#
_entry.id   AF-A0A258LMK7-F1
#
_cell.length_a   1.000
_cell.length_b   1.000
_cell.length_c   1.000
_cell.angle_alpha   90.00
_cell.angle_beta   90.00
_cell.angle_gamma   90.00
#
_symmetry.space_group_name_H-M   'P 1'
#
loop_
_entity.id
_entity.type
_entity.pdbx_description
1 polymer ?
#
loop_
_entity_poly.entity_id
_entity_poly.type
_entity_poly.pdbx_seq_one_letter_code
_entity_poly.pdbx_strand_id
1 'polypeptide(L)'
;MAQKNDTELKTKWWQNGYAWLAFGGPAIVVVASLITVYIAVVGQDEVLSHEENQGEPMFKKALTQEQKNALEPAVKARNHAATGVNQE
;
A
#
# COMPACT_ATOMS: atom_id res chain seq x y z
N MET A 1 -0.31 -57.59 43.77
CA MET A 1 -0.36 -56.11 43.62
C MET A 1 -0.15 -55.81 42.16
N ALA A 2 -1.23 -55.68 41.39
CA ALA A 2 -1.16 -55.44 39.94
C ALA A 2 -1.03 -53.94 39.70
N GLN A 3 0.09 -53.54 39.11
CA GLN A 3 0.38 -52.16 38.74
C GLN A 3 -0.50 -51.80 37.54
N LYS A 4 -1.50 -50.95 37.78
CA LYS A 4 -2.39 -50.43 36.74
C LYS A 4 -1.56 -49.48 35.89
N ASN A 5 -1.21 -49.91 34.69
CA ASN A 5 -0.56 -49.05 33.70
C ASN A 5 -1.62 -48.07 33.19
N ASP A 6 -1.72 -46.92 33.84
CA ASP A 6 -2.50 -45.81 33.33
C ASP A 6 -1.76 -45.27 32.11
N THR A 7 -2.07 -45.83 30.94
CA THR A 7 -1.86 -45.14 29.66
C THR A 7 -2.73 -43.90 29.69
N GLU A 8 -2.25 -42.84 30.33
CA GLU A 8 -2.76 -41.49 30.15
C GLU A 8 -2.79 -41.25 28.64
N LEU A 9 -3.98 -41.20 28.07
CA LEU A 9 -4.19 -40.76 26.70
C LEU A 9 -3.79 -39.29 26.65
N LYS A 10 -2.49 -39.01 26.46
CA LYS A 10 -2.00 -37.65 26.20
C LYS A 10 -2.74 -37.14 24.97
N THR A 11 -3.71 -36.27 25.21
CA THR A 11 -4.43 -35.60 24.13
C THR A 11 -3.42 -34.83 23.29
N LYS A 12 -3.49 -35.04 21.98
CA LYS A 12 -2.60 -34.41 21.01
C LYS A 12 -2.84 -32.90 21.07
N TRP A 13 -1.79 -32.11 21.22
CA TRP A 13 -1.91 -30.67 21.54
C TRP A 13 -2.75 -29.88 20.52
N TRP A 14 -2.71 -30.25 19.24
CA TRP A 14 -3.49 -29.61 18.16
C TRP A 14 -5.00 -29.88 18.22
N GLN A 15 -5.43 -30.85 19.04
CA GLN A 15 -6.85 -31.12 19.30
C GLN A 15 -7.44 -30.15 20.33
N ASN A 16 -6.59 -29.51 21.14
CA ASN A 16 -7.03 -28.55 22.15
C ASN A 16 -7.27 -27.17 21.52
N GLY A 17 -8.43 -26.56 21.77
CA GLY A 17 -8.78 -25.24 21.23
C GLY A 17 -7.79 -24.12 21.61
N TYR A 18 -7.13 -24.22 22.77
CA TYR A 18 -6.10 -23.26 23.19
C TYR A 18 -4.89 -23.19 22.25
N ALA A 19 -4.52 -24.30 21.60
CA ALA A 19 -3.45 -24.29 20.61
C ALA A 19 -3.80 -23.39 19.42
N TRP A 20 -5.06 -23.42 18.98
CA TRP A 20 -5.55 -22.55 17.91
C TRP A 20 -5.65 -21.09 18.31
N LEU A 21 -5.88 -20.76 19.58
CA LEU A 21 -5.79 -19.37 20.03
C LEU A 21 -4.35 -18.86 19.98
N ALA A 22 -3.38 -19.67 20.40
CA ALA A 22 -1.96 -19.29 20.39
C ALA A 22 -1.38 -19.16 18.97
N PHE A 23 -1.71 -20.07 18.06
CA PHE A 23 -1.17 -20.07 16.69
C PHE A 23 -2.10 -19.38 15.67
N GLY A 24 -3.41 -19.47 15.84
CA GLY A 24 -4.40 -18.92 14.92
C GLY A 24 -4.40 -17.40 14.89
N GLY A 25 -4.23 -16.73 16.04
CA GLY A 25 -4.11 -15.27 16.10
C GLY A 25 -2.96 -14.76 15.21
N PRO A 26 -1.70 -15.19 15.45
CA PRO A 26 -0.58 -14.83 14.60
C PRO A 26 -0.75 -15.24 13.13
N ALA A 27 -1.27 -16.44 12.86
CA ALA A 27 -1.48 -16.92 11.49
C ALA A 27 -2.47 -16.04 10.71
N ILE A 28 -3.55 -15.59 11.34
CA ILE A 28 -4.54 -14.68 10.73
C ILE A 28 -3.88 -13.35 10.36
N VAL A 29 -3.04 -12.78 11.24
CA VAL A 29 -2.34 -11.52 10.95
C VAL A 29 -1.40 -11.66 9.75
N VAL A 30 -0.67 -12.77 9.65
CA VAL A 30 0.20 -13.04 8.49
C VAL A 30 -0.62 -13.10 7.20
N VAL A 31 -1.73 -13.86 7.19
CA VAL A 31 -2.62 -13.93 6.03
C VAL A 31 -3.20 -12.55 5.67
N ALA A 32 -3.65 -11.79 6.67
CA ALA A 32 -4.16 -10.44 6.46
C ALA A 32 -3.11 -9.52 5.83
N SER A 33 -1.86 -9.58 6.28
CA SER A 33 -0.77 -8.77 5.74
C SER A 33 -0.50 -9.07 4.25
N LEU A 34 -0.57 -10.34 3.85
CA LEU A 34 -0.42 -10.75 2.46
C LEU A 34 -1.59 -10.24 1.60
N ILE A 35 -2.82 -10.31 2.12
CA ILE A 35 -4.00 -9.77 1.43
C ILE A 35 -3.86 -8.26 1.23
N THR A 36 -3.41 -7.53 2.25
CA THR A 36 -3.17 -6.09 2.14
C THR A 36 -2.15 -5.76 1.05
N VAL A 37 -1.02 -6.47 1.02
CA VAL A 37 0.00 -6.30 -0.03
C VAL A 37 -0.57 -6.64 -1.41
N TYR A 38 -1.35 -7.71 -1.51
CA TYR A 38 -1.99 -8.11 -2.76
C TYR A 38 -2.90 -7.01 -3.31
N ILE A 39 -3.78 -6.44 -2.47
CA ILE A 39 -4.67 -5.34 -2.86
C ILE A 39 -3.83 -4.12 -3.29
N ALA A 40 -2.78 -3.80 -2.54
CA ALA A 40 -1.92 -2.66 -2.85
C ALA A 40 -1.14 -2.80 -4.16
N VAL A 41 -0.86 -4.02 -4.63
CA VAL A 41 -0.16 -4.26 -5.90
C VAL A 41 -1.14 -4.32 -7.08
N VAL A 42 -2.31 -4.93 -6.89
CA VAL A 42 -3.28 -5.13 -7.99
C VAL A 42 -4.12 -3.88 -8.25
N GLY A 43 -4.41 -3.09 -7.22
CA GLY A 43 -5.24 -1.88 -7.32
C GLY A 43 -4.46 -0.59 -7.60
N GLN A 44 -3.24 -0.66 -8.13
CA GLN A 44 -2.47 0.54 -8.44
C GLN A 44 -3.09 1.23 -9.66
N ASP A 45 -3.56 2.46 -9.46
CA ASP A 45 -3.90 3.34 -10.56
C ASP A 45 -2.63 3.60 -11.39
N GLU A 46 -2.77 3.54 -12.71
CA GLU A 46 -1.61 3.68 -13.59
C GLU A 46 -1.01 5.07 -13.36
N VAL A 47 0.29 5.12 -13.11
CA VAL A 47 0.98 6.41 -12.93
C VAL A 47 1.01 7.09 -14.28
N LEU A 48 0.02 7.96 -14.53
CA LEU A 48 -0.04 8.77 -15.74
C LEU A 48 1.30 9.49 -15.88
N SER A 49 1.95 9.27 -17.03
CA SER A 49 3.17 10.00 -17.36
C SER A 49 2.86 11.49 -17.34
N HIS A 50 3.85 12.31 -16.99
CA HIS A 50 3.65 13.76 -16.85
C HIS A 50 3.13 14.42 -18.15
N GLU A 51 3.42 13.78 -19.28
CA GLU A 51 2.99 14.15 -20.63
C GLU A 51 1.52 13.82 -20.89
N GLU A 52 1.01 12.74 -20.29
CA GLU A 52 -0.35 12.24 -20.45
C GLU A 52 -1.34 12.92 -19.47
N ASN A 53 -0.90 13.20 -18.24
CA ASN A 53 -1.65 14.03 -17.28
C ASN A 53 -1.80 15.49 -17.76
N GLN A 54 -0.91 15.88 -18.68
CA GLN A 54 -0.90 17.20 -19.28
C GLN A 54 -2.05 17.41 -20.28
N GLY A 55 -2.83 16.39 -20.61
CA GLY A 55 -4.01 16.48 -21.49
C GLY A 55 -3.66 16.65 -22.97
N GLU A 56 -4.52 16.13 -23.84
CA GLU A 56 -4.41 16.17 -25.31
C GLU A 56 -4.03 17.57 -25.84
N PRO A 57 -3.00 17.67 -26.72
CA PRO A 57 -2.50 18.96 -27.20
C PRO A 57 -3.55 19.78 -27.97
N MET A 58 -4.58 19.14 -28.54
CA MET A 58 -5.66 19.84 -29.26
C MET A 58 -6.53 20.72 -28.36
N PHE A 59 -6.55 20.51 -27.04
CA PHE A 59 -7.33 21.31 -26.10
C PHE A 59 -6.49 22.29 -25.27
N LYS A 60 -5.17 22.37 -25.54
CA LYS A 60 -4.28 23.29 -24.85
C LYS A 60 -4.37 24.67 -25.48
N LYS A 61 -5.05 25.58 -24.78
CA LYS A 61 -4.79 27.00 -24.99
C LYS A 61 -3.31 27.25 -24.70
N ALA A 62 -2.58 27.89 -25.62
CA ALA A 62 -1.21 28.28 -25.36
C ALA A 62 -1.18 29.20 -24.14
N LEU A 63 -0.72 28.68 -23.01
CA LEU A 63 -0.59 29.43 -21.77
C LEU A 63 0.66 30.29 -21.84
N THR A 64 0.57 31.52 -21.33
CA THR A 64 1.75 32.36 -21.15
C THR A 64 2.68 31.75 -20.10
N GLN A 65 3.95 32.14 -20.10
CA GLN A 65 4.93 31.60 -19.14
C GLN A 65 4.51 31.82 -17.68
N GLU A 66 3.90 32.97 -17.39
CA GLU A 66 3.34 33.28 -16.07
C GLU A 66 2.22 32.31 -15.67
N GLN A 67 1.32 32.00 -16.61
CA GLN A 67 0.25 31.04 -16.37
C GLN A 67 0.78 29.63 -16.17
N LYS A 68 1.79 29.21 -16.94
CA LYS A 68 2.46 27.92 -16.72
C LYS A 68 3.07 27.87 -15.31
N ASN A 69 3.83 28.90 -14.92
CA ASN A 69 4.42 29.01 -13.59
C ASN A 69 3.39 28.97 -12.45
N ALA A 70 2.18 29.49 -12.67
CA ALA A 70 1.10 29.47 -11.69
C ALA A 70 0.43 28.08 -11.52
N LEU A 71 0.53 27.20 -12.53
CA LEU A 71 -0.04 25.85 -12.51
C LEU A 71 0.97 24.77 -12.06
N GLU A 72 2.19 25.17 -11.70
CA GLU A 72 3.23 24.21 -11.34
C GLU A 72 2.98 23.59 -9.96
N PRO A 73 3.36 22.31 -9.78
CA PRO A 73 3.16 21.62 -8.50
C PRO A 73 3.74 22.41 -7.33
N ALA A 74 3.01 22.44 -6.22
CA ALA A 74 3.38 23.22 -5.03
C ALA A 74 4.80 22.90 -4.53
N VAL A 75 5.27 21.66 -4.69
CA VAL A 75 6.62 21.22 -4.34
C VAL A 75 7.71 21.96 -5.13
N LYS A 76 7.46 22.26 -6.41
CA LYS A 76 8.39 22.98 -7.30
C LYS A 76 8.23 24.50 -7.14
N ALA A 77 7.01 24.99 -6.95
CA ALA A 77 6.73 26.43 -6.89
C ALA A 77 7.13 27.11 -5.56
N ARG A 78 7.18 26.38 -4.43
CA ARG A 78 7.32 26.98 -3.08
C ARG A 78 8.52 27.92 -2.92
N ASN A 79 9.67 27.59 -3.50
CA ASN A 79 10.89 28.39 -3.39
C ASN A 79 11.15 29.28 -4.61
N HIS A 80 10.31 29.15 -5.63
CA HIS A 80 10.48 29.79 -6.93
C HIS A 80 9.30 30.73 -7.26
N ALA A 81 8.54 31.15 -6.24
CA ALA A 81 7.37 32.02 -6.41
C ALA A 81 7.71 33.36 -7.08
N ALA A 82 8.92 33.90 -6.85
CA ALA A 82 9.37 35.15 -7.45
C ALA A 82 10.14 34.97 -8.77
N THR A 83 10.81 33.83 -8.98
CA THR A 83 11.67 33.59 -10.16
C THR A 83 10.97 32.80 -11.26
N GLY A 84 9.86 32.15 -10.95
CA GLY A 84 9.28 31.11 -11.80
C GLY A 84 10.13 29.83 -11.82
N VAL A 85 9.53 28.74 -12.31
CA VAL A 85 10.19 27.43 -12.46
C VAL A 85 10.36 27.02 -13.93
N ASN A 86 9.61 27.67 -14.82
CA ASN A 86 9.74 27.59 -16.25
C ASN A 86 10.39 28.90 -16.70
N GLN A 87 11.70 28.87 -16.92
CA GLN A 87 12.46 29.94 -17.56
C GLN A 87 12.87 29.39 -18.94
N GLU A 88 12.13 29.79 -19.99
CA GLU A 88 12.56 29.60 -21.38
C GLU A 88 13.21 30.90 -21.88
#